data_AF-A0A7C5YE84-F1
#
_entry.id   AF-A0A7C5YE84-F1
#
_cell.length_a   1.000
_cell.length_b   1.000
_cell.length_c   1.000
_cell.angle_alpha   90.00
_cell.angle_beta   90.00
_cell.angle_gamma   90.00
#
_symmetry.space_group_name_H-M   'P 1'
#
loop_
_entity.id
_entity.type
_entity.pdbx_description
1 polymer ?
#
loop_
_entity_poly.entity_id
_entity_poly.type
_entity_poly.pdbx_seq_one_letter_code
_entity_poly.pdbx_strand_id
1 'polypeptide(L)'
;MKAKSLKAVFFMSVAIYVLTSYCIASTFEVIAEKDWNNEKMCKISMIAVDTKSGFKIPVRVVVRASDGSYCDGSGRGIYSDGRFYANGEFSVEVPQGETEISLSSGPNYIPLKIKLTAKKGKEINIVAKLEKWFSPQDFGWFCGDNHVHVRHDPFGEIKIDEEYASLQAKAEGLDYITEADAGRPKDIENRLSTQDFLYRQATEIRPGCFVGHVNTPGIIRPLSGEELRKILKSVLPIQTLCDIVHKLGGAVIYTHTLPMPRLHWMGATESISDVLLGKYADAFDISNEAEEVLWFALLNLGAKIAVSGSTDTALIRRGAIPSGSRRIYAKSGKLDYSA
;
A
#
# COMPACT_ATOMS: atom_id res chain seq x y z
N MET A 1 51.99 -29.37 -44.74
CA MET A 1 51.08 -29.02 -43.62
C MET A 1 50.73 -27.54 -43.70
N LYS A 2 49.53 -27.20 -44.19
CA LYS A 2 48.86 -25.90 -44.00
C LYS A 2 47.37 -26.15 -44.21
N ALA A 3 46.58 -25.75 -43.21
CA ALA A 3 45.16 -26.02 -43.06
C ALA A 3 44.31 -25.36 -44.16
N LYS A 4 43.25 -26.04 -44.60
CA LYS A 4 42.13 -25.44 -45.33
C LYS A 4 40.88 -25.54 -44.43
N SER A 5 40.26 -24.38 -44.23
CA SER A 5 39.14 -24.15 -43.34
C SER A 5 37.86 -24.86 -43.82
N LEU A 6 37.15 -25.48 -42.87
CA LEU A 6 35.74 -25.82 -43.03
C LEU A 6 34.91 -24.56 -42.76
N LYS A 7 34.15 -24.10 -43.75
CA LYS A 7 33.01 -23.20 -43.51
C LYS A 7 31.77 -24.06 -43.31
N ALA A 8 31.29 -24.16 -42.06
CA ALA A 8 29.95 -24.65 -41.78
C ALA A 8 28.97 -23.47 -41.90
N VAL A 9 28.02 -23.57 -42.82
CA VAL A 9 26.89 -22.65 -42.93
C VAL A 9 25.76 -23.22 -42.06
N PHE A 10 25.47 -22.57 -40.94
CA PHE A 10 24.32 -22.88 -40.11
C PHE A 10 23.09 -22.16 -40.67
N PHE A 11 22.09 -22.91 -41.13
CA PHE A 11 20.75 -22.37 -41.37
C PHE A 11 20.02 -22.33 -40.01
N MET A 12 19.87 -21.13 -39.46
CA MET A 12 19.04 -20.92 -38.27
C MET A 12 17.59 -20.78 -38.73
N SER A 13 16.80 -21.84 -38.57
CA SER A 13 15.35 -21.79 -38.73
C SER A 13 14.75 -20.88 -37.66
N VAL A 14 14.32 -19.68 -38.07
CA VAL A 14 13.54 -18.76 -37.22
C VAL A 14 12.12 -19.30 -37.16
N ALA A 15 11.76 -19.91 -36.03
CA ALA A 15 10.37 -20.16 -35.70
C ALA A 15 9.71 -18.82 -35.32
N ILE A 16 8.94 -18.23 -36.23
CA ILE A 16 8.04 -17.13 -35.90
C ILE A 16 6.85 -17.74 -35.16
N TYR A 17 6.90 -17.71 -33.82
CA TYR A 17 5.70 -17.92 -33.02
C TYR A 17 4.82 -16.68 -33.19
N VAL A 18 3.80 -16.80 -34.02
CA VAL A 18 2.65 -15.88 -33.96
C VAL A 18 1.93 -16.22 -32.65
N LEU A 19 2.31 -15.54 -31.58
CA LEU A 19 1.49 -15.43 -30.38
C LEU A 19 0.17 -14.80 -30.83
N THR A 20 -0.86 -15.62 -31.00
CA THR A 20 -2.23 -15.12 -30.89
C THR A 20 -2.32 -14.50 -29.50
N SER A 21 -2.24 -13.18 -29.42
CA SER A 21 -2.41 -12.44 -28.19
C SER A 21 -3.82 -12.72 -27.68
N TYR A 22 -3.96 -13.67 -26.77
CA TYR A 22 -5.04 -13.59 -25.80
C TYR A 22 -4.80 -12.27 -25.07
N CYS A 23 -5.57 -11.24 -25.40
CA CYS A 23 -5.57 -10.00 -24.64
C CYS A 23 -6.03 -10.37 -23.22
N ILE A 24 -5.07 -10.57 -22.32
CA ILE A 24 -5.31 -10.67 -20.88
C ILE A 24 -5.87 -9.29 -20.49
N ALA A 25 -7.14 -9.25 -20.15
CA ALA A 25 -7.84 -8.01 -19.85
C ALA A 25 -8.97 -8.28 -18.85
N SER A 26 -9.13 -7.34 -17.93
CA SER A 26 -10.31 -7.30 -17.07
C SER A 26 -11.56 -6.98 -17.90
N THR A 27 -12.69 -7.54 -17.50
CA THR A 27 -13.96 -7.42 -18.22
C THR A 27 -15.10 -7.12 -17.26
N PHE A 28 -16.26 -6.74 -17.79
CA PHE A 28 -17.49 -6.65 -17.01
C PHE A 28 -18.66 -7.23 -17.79
N GLU A 29 -19.70 -7.60 -17.06
CA GLU A 29 -20.95 -8.10 -17.59
C GLU A 29 -22.11 -7.45 -16.84
N VAL A 30 -23.07 -6.88 -17.58
CA VAL A 30 -24.35 -6.43 -17.01
C VAL A 30 -25.24 -7.65 -16.88
N ILE A 31 -25.46 -8.11 -15.65
CA ILE A 31 -26.20 -9.35 -15.37
C ILE A 31 -27.69 -9.12 -15.17
N ALA A 32 -28.11 -7.90 -14.84
CA ALA A 32 -29.51 -7.52 -14.77
C ALA A 32 -29.68 -6.01 -14.92
N GLU A 33 -30.78 -5.60 -15.55
CA GLU A 33 -31.33 -4.25 -15.48
C GLU A 33 -32.80 -4.39 -15.07
N LYS A 34 -33.19 -3.75 -13.98
CA LYS A 34 -34.56 -3.82 -13.43
C LYS A 34 -35.07 -2.44 -13.08
N ASP A 35 -36.39 -2.33 -12.97
CA ASP A 35 -37.02 -1.11 -12.46
C ASP A 35 -36.67 -0.89 -10.99
N TRP A 36 -36.38 0.35 -10.64
CA TRP A 36 -36.08 0.83 -9.31
C TRP A 36 -36.94 2.05 -9.04
N ASN A 37 -37.66 2.06 -7.93
CA ASN A 37 -38.63 3.10 -7.61
C ASN A 37 -37.94 4.41 -7.16
N ASN A 38 -37.26 5.08 -8.09
CA ASN A 38 -36.59 6.37 -7.90
C ASN A 38 -36.71 7.21 -9.18
N GLU A 39 -37.39 8.34 -9.10
CA GLU A 39 -37.70 9.17 -10.28
C GLU A 39 -36.51 10.01 -10.77
N LYS A 40 -35.41 10.07 -10.02
CA LYS A 40 -34.29 11.00 -10.27
C LYS A 40 -32.98 10.28 -10.56
N MET A 41 -32.74 9.17 -9.89
CA MET A 41 -31.45 8.49 -9.89
C MET A 41 -31.53 7.12 -10.56
N CYS A 42 -30.37 6.64 -11.00
CA CYS A 42 -30.11 5.27 -11.37
C CYS A 42 -29.24 4.64 -10.27
N LYS A 43 -29.55 3.40 -9.88
CA LYS A 43 -28.71 2.64 -8.96
C LYS A 43 -27.79 1.73 -9.76
N ILE A 44 -26.51 1.72 -9.45
CA ILE A 44 -25.54 0.79 -10.04
C ILE A 44 -25.02 -0.06 -8.89
N SER A 45 -25.29 -1.36 -8.94
CA SER A 45 -24.82 -2.35 -7.97
C SER A 45 -23.76 -3.22 -8.64
N MET A 46 -22.60 -3.37 -8.01
CA MET A 46 -21.47 -4.05 -8.61
C MET A 46 -20.84 -5.07 -7.67
N ILE A 47 -20.44 -6.20 -8.24
CA ILE A 47 -19.61 -7.23 -7.59
C ILE A 47 -18.30 -7.33 -8.37
N ALA A 48 -17.16 -7.16 -7.70
CA ALA A 48 -15.83 -7.31 -8.28
C ALA A 48 -15.21 -8.64 -7.83
N VAL A 49 -14.83 -9.47 -8.79
CA VAL A 49 -14.25 -10.79 -8.56
C VAL A 49 -12.93 -10.97 -9.31
N ASP A 50 -12.06 -11.83 -8.79
CA ASP A 50 -10.92 -12.35 -9.55
C ASP A 50 -11.43 -13.31 -10.65
N THR A 51 -10.96 -13.12 -11.89
CA THR A 51 -11.43 -13.91 -13.06
C THR A 51 -11.24 -15.41 -12.87
N LYS A 52 -10.13 -15.83 -12.25
CA LYS A 52 -9.72 -17.23 -12.17
C LYS A 52 -10.43 -17.99 -11.05
N SER A 53 -10.51 -17.41 -9.87
CA SER A 53 -11.10 -18.03 -8.68
C SER A 53 -12.60 -17.75 -8.53
N GLY A 54 -13.09 -16.65 -9.11
CA GLY A 54 -14.47 -16.18 -8.95
C GLY A 54 -14.76 -15.59 -7.57
N PHE A 55 -13.77 -15.49 -6.68
CA PHE A 55 -13.96 -14.89 -5.36
C PHE A 55 -13.99 -13.37 -5.43
N LYS A 56 -14.78 -12.76 -4.55
CA LYS A 56 -14.80 -11.31 -4.35
C LYS A 56 -13.42 -10.81 -3.95
N ILE A 57 -12.99 -9.70 -4.54
CA ILE A 57 -11.69 -9.09 -4.25
C ILE A 57 -11.84 -7.64 -3.78
N PRO A 58 -11.01 -7.19 -2.81
CA PRO A 58 -10.89 -5.78 -2.47
C PRO A 58 -10.54 -4.91 -3.69
N VAL A 59 -11.24 -3.80 -3.86
CA VAL A 59 -11.04 -2.88 -4.99
C VAL A 59 -11.04 -1.42 -4.54
N ARG A 60 -10.12 -0.64 -5.13
CA ARG A 60 -10.26 0.81 -5.23
C ARG A 60 -11.24 1.11 -6.34
N VAL A 61 -12.18 1.99 -6.06
CA VAL A 61 -13.25 2.38 -6.98
C VAL A 61 -13.26 3.90 -7.16
N VAL A 62 -13.42 4.36 -8.38
CA VAL A 62 -13.77 5.75 -8.70
C VAL A 62 -15.03 5.72 -9.56
N VAL A 63 -16.09 6.40 -9.14
CA VAL A 63 -17.31 6.57 -9.96
C VAL A 63 -17.51 8.04 -10.24
N ARG A 64 -17.52 8.41 -11.52
CA ARG A 64 -17.80 9.76 -12.00
C ARG A 64 -19.14 9.78 -12.74
N ALA A 65 -20.09 10.54 -12.22
CA ALA A 65 -21.42 10.68 -12.79
C ALA A 65 -21.46 11.69 -13.96
N SER A 66 -22.61 11.75 -14.64
CA SER A 66 -22.85 12.60 -15.80
C SER A 66 -22.80 14.11 -15.50
N ASP A 67 -23.05 14.49 -14.25
CA ASP A 67 -22.94 15.87 -13.76
C ASP A 67 -21.51 16.24 -13.34
N GLY A 68 -20.56 15.30 -13.48
CA GLY A 68 -19.15 15.47 -13.12
C GLY A 68 -18.83 15.19 -11.65
N SER A 69 -19.82 14.87 -10.81
CA SER A 69 -19.61 14.53 -9.40
C SER A 69 -18.96 13.16 -9.23
N TYR A 70 -18.25 12.98 -8.10
CA TYR A 70 -17.80 11.66 -7.64
C TYR A 70 -18.83 11.07 -6.67
N CYS A 71 -19.08 9.76 -6.78
CA CYS A 71 -20.06 9.05 -5.96
C CYS A 71 -19.39 8.11 -4.96
N ASP A 72 -19.94 8.04 -3.74
CA ASP A 72 -19.45 7.17 -2.67
C ASP A 72 -20.24 5.86 -2.64
N GLY A 73 -19.59 4.73 -2.91
CA GLY A 73 -20.18 3.40 -2.74
C GLY A 73 -19.85 2.74 -1.41
N SER A 74 -19.02 3.37 -0.57
CA SER A 74 -18.56 2.83 0.72
C SER A 74 -19.38 3.34 1.91
N GLY A 75 -20.03 4.50 1.78
CA GLY A 75 -20.66 5.22 2.90
C GLY A 75 -19.67 5.82 3.90
N ARG A 76 -18.37 5.75 3.57
CA ARG A 76 -17.23 6.15 4.40
C ARG A 76 -16.67 7.51 4.00
N GLY A 77 -17.18 8.14 2.95
CA GLY A 77 -16.64 9.37 2.37
C GLY A 77 -15.75 9.11 1.16
N ILE A 78 -15.47 10.17 0.40
CA ILE A 78 -14.72 10.14 -0.86
C ILE A 78 -13.45 10.96 -0.70
N TYR A 79 -12.30 10.39 -1.09
CA TYR A 79 -11.04 11.12 -1.13
C TYR A 79 -11.04 12.19 -2.23
N SER A 80 -10.07 13.09 -2.21
CA SER A 80 -9.99 14.23 -3.14
C SER A 80 -9.90 13.84 -4.62
N ASP A 81 -9.37 12.65 -4.91
CA ASP A 81 -9.26 12.10 -6.26
C ASP A 81 -10.49 11.27 -6.68
N GLY A 82 -11.56 11.27 -5.88
CA GLY A 82 -12.80 10.57 -6.19
C GLY A 82 -12.82 9.10 -5.76
N ARG A 83 -11.74 8.59 -5.16
CA ARG A 83 -11.68 7.17 -4.80
C ARG A 83 -12.45 6.86 -3.51
N PHE A 84 -12.98 5.64 -3.46
CA PHE A 84 -13.39 4.91 -2.25
C PHE A 84 -12.94 3.44 -2.39
N TYR A 85 -13.14 2.64 -1.34
CA TYR A 85 -12.76 1.23 -1.34
C TYR A 85 -13.94 0.34 -1.01
N ALA A 86 -13.98 -0.83 -1.65
CA ALA A 86 -15.05 -1.80 -1.49
C ALA A 86 -14.48 -3.21 -1.33
N ASN A 87 -15.10 -4.02 -0.48
CA ASN A 87 -14.72 -5.41 -0.27
C ASN A 87 -15.38 -6.33 -1.32
N GLY A 88 -15.09 -6.06 -2.58
CA GLY A 88 -15.63 -6.81 -3.72
C GLY A 88 -17.10 -6.60 -4.02
N GLU A 89 -17.81 -5.74 -3.29
CA GLU A 89 -19.16 -5.32 -3.63
C GLU A 89 -19.45 -3.89 -3.19
N PHE A 90 -20.22 -3.16 -3.99
CA PHE A 90 -20.69 -1.81 -3.65
C PHE A 90 -21.93 -1.45 -4.47
N SER A 91 -22.62 -0.38 -4.07
CA SER A 91 -23.64 0.25 -4.90
C SER A 91 -23.55 1.77 -4.83
N VAL A 92 -23.84 2.43 -5.93
CA VAL A 92 -23.87 3.90 -6.03
C VAL A 92 -25.17 4.35 -6.67
N GLU A 93 -25.60 5.56 -6.33
CA GLU A 93 -26.71 6.25 -6.98
C GLU A 93 -26.15 7.38 -7.83
N VAL A 94 -26.51 7.41 -9.11
CA VAL A 94 -26.02 8.40 -10.08
C VAL A 94 -27.19 9.05 -10.83
N PRO A 95 -27.08 10.33 -11.23
CA PRO A 95 -28.04 10.94 -12.15
C PRO A 95 -28.10 10.20 -13.49
N GLN A 96 -29.16 10.45 -14.25
CA GLN A 96 -29.26 9.98 -15.63
C GLN A 96 -28.12 10.55 -16.49
N GLY A 97 -27.52 9.72 -17.35
CA GLY A 97 -26.49 10.12 -18.31
C GLY A 97 -25.30 9.17 -18.36
N GLU A 98 -24.20 9.62 -18.98
CA GLU A 98 -22.96 8.84 -19.01
C GLU A 98 -22.31 8.77 -17.63
N THR A 99 -22.01 7.56 -17.18
CA THR A 99 -21.30 7.29 -15.93
C THR A 99 -20.02 6.52 -16.24
N GLU A 100 -18.91 6.98 -15.70
CA GLU A 100 -17.60 6.32 -15.78
C GLU A 100 -17.27 5.64 -14.45
N ILE A 101 -16.87 4.38 -14.48
CA ILE A 101 -16.46 3.61 -13.31
C ILE A 101 -15.06 3.05 -13.55
N SER A 102 -14.13 3.30 -12.64
CA SER A 102 -12.79 2.72 -12.66
C SER A 102 -12.58 1.82 -11.44
N LEU A 103 -12.05 0.62 -11.66
CA LEU A 103 -11.70 -0.36 -10.63
C LEU A 103 -10.23 -0.74 -10.73
N SER A 104 -9.57 -0.91 -9.59
CA SER A 104 -8.24 -1.51 -9.50
C SER A 104 -8.09 -2.30 -8.21
N SER A 105 -7.31 -3.39 -8.24
CA SER A 105 -6.93 -4.19 -7.06
C SER A 105 -5.40 -4.30 -7.02
N GLY A 106 -4.75 -3.23 -6.56
CA GLY A 106 -3.30 -3.08 -6.61
C GLY A 106 -2.69 -3.20 -8.02
N PRO A 107 -1.35 -3.33 -8.11
CA PRO A 107 -0.63 -3.43 -9.39
C PRO A 107 -0.69 -4.83 -10.00
N ASN A 108 -1.11 -5.84 -9.24
CA ASN A 108 -1.12 -7.25 -9.64
C ASN A 108 -2.29 -7.60 -10.58
N TYR A 109 -3.33 -6.75 -10.60
CA TYR A 109 -4.51 -6.90 -11.44
C TYR A 109 -4.56 -5.82 -12.51
N ILE A 110 -5.09 -6.17 -13.68
CA ILE A 110 -5.32 -5.22 -14.76
C ILE A 110 -6.51 -4.31 -14.36
N PRO A 111 -6.34 -2.98 -14.32
CA PRO A 111 -7.45 -2.08 -14.00
C PRO A 111 -8.59 -2.19 -15.01
N LEU A 112 -9.82 -1.98 -14.55
CA LEU A 112 -11.02 -2.01 -15.38
C LEU A 112 -11.66 -0.62 -15.45
N LYS A 113 -11.94 -0.14 -16.66
CA LYS A 113 -12.72 1.08 -16.90
C LYS A 113 -14.02 0.72 -17.61
N ILE A 114 -15.14 1.22 -17.08
CA ILE A 114 -16.49 0.96 -17.58
C ILE A 114 -17.11 2.31 -17.91
N LYS A 115 -17.72 2.41 -19.09
CA LYS A 115 -18.61 3.50 -19.47
C LYS A 115 -19.98 2.93 -19.74
N LEU A 116 -21.00 3.49 -19.11
CA LEU A 116 -22.39 3.09 -19.33
C LEU A 116 -23.32 4.28 -19.27
N THR A 117 -24.51 4.14 -19.85
CA THR A 117 -25.57 5.15 -19.75
C THR A 117 -26.53 4.77 -18.63
N ALA A 118 -26.44 5.50 -17.52
CA ALA A 118 -27.37 5.39 -16.41
C ALA A 118 -28.74 5.97 -16.78
N LYS A 119 -29.80 5.21 -16.50
CA LYS A 119 -31.19 5.63 -16.74
C LYS A 119 -31.90 5.79 -15.40
N LYS A 120 -32.57 6.93 -15.19
CA LYS A 120 -33.37 7.16 -13.98
C LYS A 120 -34.42 6.06 -13.81
N GLY A 121 -34.68 5.67 -12.57
CA GLY A 121 -35.62 4.61 -12.24
C GLY A 121 -35.16 3.19 -12.62
N LYS A 122 -33.88 3.00 -12.95
CA LYS A 122 -33.29 1.69 -13.19
C LYS A 122 -32.26 1.34 -12.13
N GLU A 123 -32.18 0.05 -11.80
CA GLU A 123 -31.04 -0.56 -11.11
C GLU A 123 -30.29 -1.46 -12.10
N ILE A 124 -28.99 -1.20 -12.27
CA ILE A 124 -28.08 -1.96 -13.13
C ILE A 124 -27.17 -2.81 -12.23
N ASN A 125 -27.20 -4.12 -12.39
CA ASN A 125 -26.35 -5.06 -11.69
C ASN A 125 -25.19 -5.49 -12.59
N ILE A 126 -23.96 -5.33 -12.12
CA ILE A 126 -22.74 -5.59 -12.89
C ILE A 126 -21.84 -6.56 -12.14
N VAL A 127 -21.27 -7.53 -12.85
CA VAL A 127 -20.15 -8.32 -12.38
C VAL A 127 -18.89 -7.85 -13.10
N ALA A 128 -17.94 -7.30 -12.35
CA ALA A 128 -16.61 -6.95 -12.83
C ALA A 128 -15.65 -8.12 -12.56
N LYS A 129 -15.00 -8.62 -13.61
CA LYS A 129 -14.02 -9.72 -13.55
C LYS A 129 -12.64 -9.12 -13.77
N LEU A 130 -11.85 -8.99 -12.70
CA LEU A 130 -10.51 -8.45 -12.76
C LEU A 130 -9.48 -9.56 -13.00
N GLU A 131 -8.63 -9.33 -13.97
CA GLU A 131 -7.62 -10.28 -14.41
C GLU A 131 -6.29 -10.03 -13.68
N LYS A 132 -5.82 -11.03 -12.92
CA LYS A 132 -4.50 -11.01 -12.30
C LYS A 132 -3.45 -11.37 -13.35
N TRP A 133 -2.57 -10.42 -13.68
CA TRP A 133 -1.51 -10.65 -14.67
C TRP A 133 -0.17 -11.06 -14.03
N PHE A 134 0.01 -10.81 -12.74
CA PHE A 134 1.21 -11.17 -11.99
C PHE A 134 0.91 -11.36 -10.50
N SER A 135 1.58 -12.30 -9.84
CA SER A 135 1.56 -12.46 -8.39
C SER A 135 3.00 -12.55 -7.86
N PRO A 136 3.56 -11.47 -7.27
CA PRO A 136 4.89 -11.49 -6.66
C PRO A 136 5.05 -12.57 -5.59
N GLN A 137 3.95 -12.90 -4.89
CA GLN A 137 3.90 -13.86 -3.79
C GLN A 137 4.24 -15.29 -4.25
N ASP A 138 3.92 -15.64 -5.49
CA ASP A 138 4.28 -16.94 -6.09
C ASP A 138 5.81 -17.13 -6.19
N PHE A 139 6.56 -16.03 -6.09
CA PHE A 139 8.02 -15.99 -6.14
C PHE A 139 8.65 -15.63 -4.78
N GLY A 140 7.86 -15.60 -3.72
CA GLY A 140 8.29 -15.23 -2.36
C GLY A 140 8.55 -13.74 -2.18
N TRP A 141 7.99 -12.88 -3.03
CA TRP A 141 8.08 -11.43 -2.88
C TRP A 141 6.81 -10.88 -2.24
N PHE A 142 7.00 -10.06 -1.21
CA PHE A 142 5.92 -9.41 -0.47
C PHE A 142 6.17 -7.91 -0.42
N CYS A 143 5.10 -7.11 -0.44
CA CYS A 143 5.18 -5.67 -0.29
C CYS A 143 4.23 -5.15 0.78
N GLY A 144 4.57 -4.00 1.33
CA GLY A 144 3.71 -3.33 2.29
C GLY A 144 3.99 -1.84 2.37
N ASP A 145 3.27 -1.21 3.29
CA ASP A 145 3.47 0.17 3.69
C ASP A 145 3.80 0.19 5.18
N ASN A 146 5.05 0.55 5.50
CA ASN A 146 5.59 0.52 6.86
C ASN A 146 5.21 1.77 7.68
N HIS A 147 4.32 2.62 7.18
CA HIS A 147 3.90 3.81 7.92
C HIS A 147 2.58 4.37 7.41
N VAL A 148 1.49 3.94 8.01
CA VAL A 148 0.17 4.56 7.82
C VAL A 148 -0.40 5.01 9.14
N HIS A 149 -1.16 6.08 9.13
CA HIS A 149 -1.95 6.51 10.27
C HIS A 149 -3.44 6.37 9.96
N VAL A 150 -4.18 5.71 10.86
CA VAL A 150 -5.62 5.51 10.69
C VAL A 150 -6.36 6.73 11.23
N ARG A 151 -6.10 7.15 12.48
CA ARG A 151 -6.78 8.26 13.16
C ARG A 151 -5.75 9.26 13.73
N HIS A 152 -4.84 9.73 12.88
CA HIS A 152 -3.84 10.73 13.24
C HIS A 152 -4.48 12.04 13.76
N ASP A 153 -5.56 12.47 13.11
CA ASP A 153 -6.23 13.74 13.40
C ASP A 153 -7.50 13.51 14.24
N PRO A 154 -7.92 14.48 15.08
CA PRO A 154 -9.12 14.33 15.91
C PRO A 154 -10.42 14.24 15.09
N PHE A 155 -10.40 14.80 13.87
CA PHE A 155 -11.52 14.80 12.95
C PHE A 155 -11.00 14.68 11.51
N GLY A 156 -11.79 14.06 10.64
CA GLY A 156 -11.60 14.16 9.20
C GLY A 156 -12.82 13.70 8.43
N GLU A 157 -12.77 13.92 7.13
CA GLU A 157 -13.91 13.72 6.22
C GLU A 157 -14.12 12.24 5.87
N ILE A 158 -13.09 11.41 6.02
CA ILE A 158 -13.18 9.97 5.80
C ILE A 158 -13.48 9.27 7.12
N LYS A 159 -14.57 8.49 7.15
CA LYS A 159 -14.97 7.65 8.28
C LYS A 159 -14.10 6.39 8.36
N ILE A 160 -12.86 6.58 8.75
CA ILE A 160 -11.84 5.55 8.81
C ILE A 160 -11.88 4.77 10.13
N ASP A 161 -11.73 3.46 10.04
CA ASP A 161 -11.38 2.53 11.12
C ASP A 161 -10.32 1.56 10.60
N GLU A 162 -9.84 0.71 11.50
CA GLU A 162 -8.76 -0.24 11.26
C GLU A 162 -9.18 -1.30 10.22
N GLU A 163 -10.46 -1.71 10.22
CA GLU A 163 -11.05 -2.58 9.20
C GLU A 163 -11.02 -1.93 7.82
N TYR A 164 -11.44 -0.66 7.71
CA TYR A 164 -11.41 0.06 6.45
C TYR A 164 -9.97 0.31 6.00
N ALA A 165 -9.05 0.65 6.90
CA ALA A 165 -7.62 0.75 6.57
C ALA A 165 -7.03 -0.57 6.05
N SER A 166 -7.35 -1.70 6.68
CA SER A 166 -7.00 -3.05 6.20
C SER A 166 -7.58 -3.32 4.80
N LEU A 167 -8.82 -2.89 4.55
CA LEU A 167 -9.44 -2.99 3.23
C LEU A 167 -8.69 -2.15 2.18
N GLN A 168 -8.32 -0.91 2.49
CA GLN A 168 -7.56 -0.05 1.56
C GLN A 168 -6.24 -0.68 1.18
N ALA A 169 -5.50 -1.20 2.16
CA ALA A 169 -4.23 -1.87 1.93
C ALA A 169 -4.37 -3.07 0.99
N LYS A 170 -5.35 -3.94 1.25
CA LYS A 170 -5.62 -5.11 0.40
C LYS A 170 -6.05 -4.69 -1.01
N ALA A 171 -6.89 -3.66 -1.12
CA ALA A 171 -7.34 -3.11 -2.40
C ALA A 171 -6.23 -2.40 -3.19
N GLU A 172 -5.20 -1.89 -2.51
CA GLU A 172 -3.97 -1.37 -3.11
C GLU A 172 -2.94 -2.48 -3.36
N GLY A 173 -3.26 -3.74 -3.07
CA GLY A 173 -2.44 -4.92 -3.35
C GLY A 173 -1.23 -5.07 -2.43
N LEU A 174 -1.35 -4.64 -1.17
CA LEU A 174 -0.33 -4.84 -0.14
C LEU A 174 -0.52 -6.17 0.59
N ASP A 175 0.60 -6.80 0.94
CA ASP A 175 0.67 -8.01 1.74
C ASP A 175 0.76 -7.67 3.24
N TYR A 176 1.22 -6.47 3.58
CA TYR A 176 1.19 -6.00 4.97
C TYR A 176 1.06 -4.49 5.06
N ILE A 177 0.58 -4.02 6.21
CA ILE A 177 0.69 -2.62 6.62
C ILE A 177 1.07 -2.53 8.09
N THR A 178 1.73 -1.44 8.45
CA THR A 178 1.94 -1.09 9.86
C THR A 178 1.26 0.23 10.21
N GLU A 179 0.36 0.17 11.19
CA GLU A 179 -0.31 1.33 11.78
C GLU A 179 0.60 2.01 12.80
N ALA A 180 0.86 3.30 12.57
CA ALA A 180 1.80 4.11 13.33
C ALA A 180 1.17 4.86 14.52
N ASP A 181 -0.16 4.84 14.67
CA ASP A 181 -0.82 5.47 15.79
C ASP A 181 -0.72 4.65 17.09
N ALA A 182 -0.59 5.34 18.21
CA ALA A 182 -0.65 4.71 19.53
C ALA A 182 -2.09 4.41 19.99
N GLY A 183 -2.23 3.46 20.91
CA GLY A 183 -3.45 3.30 21.73
C GLY A 183 -4.63 2.64 21.01
N ARG A 184 -4.40 1.52 20.33
CA ARG A 184 -5.45 0.76 19.61
C ARG A 184 -5.84 -0.52 20.38
N PRO A 185 -6.95 -1.18 20.01
CA PRO A 185 -7.36 -2.43 20.63
C PRO A 185 -6.26 -3.49 20.56
N LYS A 186 -5.98 -4.16 21.69
CA LYS A 186 -4.89 -5.14 21.80
C LYS A 186 -5.04 -6.34 20.86
N ASP A 187 -6.26 -6.64 20.42
CA ASP A 187 -6.59 -7.77 19.55
C ASP A 187 -6.66 -7.39 18.07
N ILE A 188 -6.41 -6.13 17.70
CA ILE A 188 -6.62 -5.64 16.34
C ILE A 188 -5.75 -6.35 15.30
N GLU A 189 -4.48 -6.60 15.63
CA GLU A 189 -3.56 -7.33 14.74
C GLU A 189 -4.06 -8.75 14.47
N ASN A 190 -4.57 -9.44 15.49
CA ASN A 190 -5.08 -10.80 15.36
C ASN A 190 -6.40 -10.86 14.58
N ARG A 191 -7.25 -9.83 14.73
CA ARG A 191 -8.51 -9.73 13.99
C ARG A 191 -8.31 -9.46 12.50
N LEU A 192 -7.33 -8.63 12.16
CA LEU A 192 -7.18 -8.10 10.79
C LEU A 192 -6.10 -8.81 9.98
N SER A 193 -5.15 -9.47 10.63
CA SER A 193 -4.15 -10.31 9.97
C SER A 193 -4.76 -11.65 9.55
N THR A 194 -4.34 -12.12 8.39
CA THR A 194 -4.62 -13.45 7.84
C THR A 194 -3.29 -14.11 7.43
N GLN A 195 -3.36 -15.31 6.87
CA GLN A 195 -2.16 -15.96 6.32
C GLN A 195 -1.51 -15.16 5.17
N ASP A 196 -2.32 -14.44 4.39
CA ASP A 196 -1.89 -13.73 3.18
C ASP A 196 -1.84 -12.20 3.36
N PHE A 197 -2.13 -11.71 4.57
CA PHE A 197 -2.11 -10.28 4.87
C PHE A 197 -1.76 -10.00 6.32
N LEU A 198 -0.82 -9.11 6.61
CA LEU A 198 -0.51 -8.71 7.99
C LEU A 198 -0.96 -7.27 8.29
N TYR A 199 -1.76 -7.11 9.33
CA TYR A 199 -2.03 -5.83 9.96
C TYR A 199 -1.23 -5.76 11.25
N ARG A 200 -0.29 -4.83 11.33
CA ARG A 200 0.61 -4.69 12.48
C ARG A 200 0.55 -3.31 13.08
N GLN A 201 0.80 -3.22 14.37
CA GLN A 201 1.07 -1.95 15.03
C GLN A 201 2.58 -1.72 15.02
N ALA A 202 2.98 -0.52 14.62
CA ALA A 202 4.36 -0.06 14.72
C ALA A 202 4.32 1.43 15.05
N THR A 203 4.00 1.75 16.31
CA THR A 203 3.84 3.13 16.77
C THR A 203 5.03 4.00 16.34
N GLU A 204 4.74 5.13 15.72
CA GLU A 204 5.73 6.14 15.39
C GLU A 204 6.31 6.73 16.68
N ILE A 205 7.62 6.57 16.85
CA ILE A 205 8.36 7.07 18.00
C ILE A 205 9.04 8.38 17.63
N ARG A 206 9.01 9.33 18.57
CA ARG A 206 9.78 10.57 18.51
C ARG A 206 10.99 10.44 19.44
N PRO A 207 12.15 9.97 18.94
CA PRO A 207 13.32 9.65 19.76
C PRO A 207 14.00 10.90 20.34
N GLY A 208 13.80 12.07 19.71
CA GLY A 208 14.30 13.35 20.21
C GLY A 208 13.55 14.51 19.57
N CYS A 209 13.73 15.72 20.13
CA CYS A 209 13.06 16.93 19.65
C CYS A 209 13.46 17.35 18.23
N PHE A 210 14.60 16.87 17.72
CA PHE A 210 15.12 17.27 16.41
C PHE A 210 15.51 16.11 15.50
N VAL A 211 15.43 14.86 15.97
CA VAL A 211 15.94 13.67 15.25
C VAL A 211 14.93 13.12 14.23
N GLY A 212 13.72 13.69 14.19
CA GLY A 212 12.64 13.17 13.34
C GLY A 212 11.88 12.06 14.03
N HIS A 213 11.27 11.17 13.25
CA HIS A 213 10.51 10.01 13.77
C HIS A 213 11.07 8.70 13.24
N VAL A 214 10.65 7.61 13.87
CA VAL A 214 11.04 6.24 13.52
C VAL A 214 9.92 5.27 13.83
N ASN A 215 9.77 4.25 13.00
CA ASN A 215 8.85 3.15 13.26
C ASN A 215 9.58 1.94 13.85
N THR A 216 8.84 1.18 14.66
CA THR A 216 9.40 0.06 15.44
C THR A 216 8.60 -1.24 15.24
N PRO A 217 8.48 -1.75 13.99
CA PRO A 217 7.69 -2.93 13.73
C PRO A 217 8.27 -4.19 14.38
N GLY A 218 7.39 -5.11 14.78
CA GLY A 218 7.78 -6.44 15.27
C GLY A 218 8.10 -6.54 16.77
N ILE A 219 7.98 -5.45 17.53
CA ILE A 219 8.15 -5.49 18.98
C ILE A 219 7.08 -6.36 19.66
N ILE A 220 7.47 -7.22 20.59
CA ILE A 220 6.53 -8.09 21.33
C ILE A 220 5.61 -7.33 22.31
N ARG A 221 5.93 -6.06 22.63
CA ARG A 221 5.13 -5.17 23.47
C ARG A 221 5.47 -3.71 23.15
N PRO A 222 4.57 -2.76 23.45
CA PRO A 222 4.90 -1.35 23.43
C PRO A 222 6.07 -0.98 24.34
N LEU A 223 6.80 0.07 23.97
CA LEU A 223 7.83 0.68 24.80
C LEU A 223 7.21 1.28 26.06
N SER A 224 7.84 1.04 27.21
CA SER A 224 7.44 1.60 28.50
C SER A 224 7.80 3.09 28.60
N GLY A 225 7.13 3.79 29.51
CA GLY A 225 7.45 5.19 29.79
C GLY A 225 8.88 5.42 30.28
N GLU A 226 9.51 4.43 30.92
CA GLU A 226 10.92 4.52 31.33
C GLU A 226 11.87 4.39 30.13
N GLU A 227 11.63 3.42 29.25
CA GLU A 227 12.37 3.25 28.00
C GLU A 227 12.30 4.51 27.14
N LEU A 228 11.10 5.09 26.97
CA LEU A 228 10.90 6.34 26.23
C LEU A 228 11.67 7.52 26.86
N ARG A 229 11.65 7.66 28.20
CA ARG A 229 12.43 8.70 28.88
C ARG A 229 13.94 8.50 28.74
N LYS A 230 14.41 7.25 28.69
CA LYS A 230 15.82 6.94 28.48
C LYS A 230 16.26 7.37 27.07
N ILE A 231 15.45 7.07 26.06
CA ILE A 231 15.70 7.49 24.67
C ILE A 231 15.81 9.02 24.61
N LEU A 232 14.82 9.75 25.14
CA LEU A 232 14.80 11.23 25.13
C LEU A 232 15.98 11.91 25.84
N LYS A 233 16.67 11.21 26.74
CA LYS A 233 17.85 11.73 27.47
C LYS A 233 19.19 11.37 26.82
N SER A 234 19.16 10.59 25.74
CA SER A 234 20.37 10.09 25.08
C SER A 234 20.86 11.07 24.02
N VAL A 235 22.17 11.14 23.82
CA VAL A 235 22.80 12.03 22.83
C VAL A 235 22.54 11.55 21.40
N LEU A 236 22.62 10.22 21.19
CA LEU A 236 22.24 9.53 19.96
C LEU A 236 21.05 8.63 20.29
N PRO A 237 19.83 9.20 20.36
CA PRO A 237 18.65 8.48 20.80
C PRO A 237 18.26 7.31 19.89
N ILE A 238 18.62 7.31 18.60
CA ILE A 238 18.33 6.17 17.71
C ILE A 238 19.12 4.93 18.11
N GLN A 239 20.40 5.04 18.46
CA GLN A 239 21.18 3.90 18.93
C GLN A 239 20.58 3.30 20.20
N THR A 240 20.14 4.16 21.12
CA THR A 240 19.47 3.73 22.35
C THR A 240 18.13 3.05 22.06
N LEU A 241 17.40 3.54 21.06
CA LEU A 241 16.18 2.91 20.60
C LEU A 241 16.46 1.53 20.00
N CYS A 242 17.48 1.38 19.14
CA CYS A 242 17.88 0.09 18.57
C CYS A 242 18.18 -0.92 19.68
N ASP A 243 18.98 -0.54 20.68
CA ASP A 243 19.31 -1.40 21.83
C ASP A 243 18.07 -1.92 22.59
N ILE A 244 16.98 -1.13 22.61
CA ILE A 244 15.72 -1.48 23.28
C ILE A 244 14.86 -2.34 22.36
N VAL A 245 14.66 -1.91 21.11
CA VAL A 245 13.78 -2.54 20.13
C VAL A 245 14.27 -3.93 19.74
N HIS A 246 15.58 -4.11 19.54
CA HIS A 246 16.17 -5.41 19.24
C HIS A 246 15.97 -6.41 20.39
N LYS A 247 15.99 -5.96 21.66
CA LYS A 247 15.65 -6.82 22.82
C LYS A 247 14.19 -7.21 22.87
N LEU A 248 13.32 -6.47 22.19
CA LEU A 248 11.90 -6.77 22.02
C LEU A 248 11.62 -7.55 20.73
N GLY A 249 12.66 -7.96 19.99
CA GLY A 249 12.55 -8.71 18.73
C GLY A 249 12.08 -7.89 17.53
N GLY A 250 11.97 -6.56 17.68
CA GLY A 250 11.55 -5.68 16.59
C GLY A 250 12.73 -5.15 15.77
N ALA A 251 12.39 -4.40 14.72
CA ALA A 251 13.33 -3.63 13.91
C ALA A 251 13.09 -2.12 14.10
N VAL A 252 14.10 -1.31 13.82
CA VAL A 252 14.00 0.15 13.78
C VAL A 252 14.09 0.61 12.33
N ILE A 253 13.20 1.51 11.93
CA ILE A 253 13.18 2.11 10.61
C ILE A 253 13.39 3.61 10.75
N TYR A 254 14.41 4.17 10.09
CA TYR A 254 14.52 5.61 9.93
C TYR A 254 13.36 6.10 9.06
N THR A 255 12.59 7.04 9.56
CA THR A 255 11.35 7.47 8.93
C THR A 255 11.40 8.96 8.64
N HIS A 256 11.02 9.31 7.41
CA HIS A 256 10.97 10.67 6.84
C HIS A 256 12.06 11.64 7.36
N THR A 257 13.32 11.21 7.35
CA THR A 257 14.47 11.94 7.94
C THR A 257 14.81 13.27 7.23
N LEU A 258 14.30 13.48 6.02
CA LEU A 258 14.39 14.72 5.26
C LEU A 258 13.00 15.13 4.75
N PRO A 259 12.05 15.47 5.64
CA PRO A 259 10.66 15.67 5.26
C PRO A 259 10.50 17.04 4.57
N MET A 260 10.13 17.08 3.30
CA MET A 260 9.86 18.35 2.61
C MET A 260 8.51 18.94 3.05
N PRO A 261 8.40 20.27 3.31
CA PRO A 261 9.39 21.32 3.09
C PRO A 261 10.26 21.65 4.32
N ARG A 262 10.14 20.91 5.43
CA ARG A 262 10.87 21.17 6.67
C ARG A 262 12.15 20.35 6.71
N LEU A 263 13.24 20.94 6.24
CA LEU A 263 14.55 20.27 6.25
C LEU A 263 15.06 20.10 7.69
N HIS A 264 14.61 19.03 8.36
CA HIS A 264 15.07 18.62 9.67
C HIS A 264 16.35 17.80 9.51
N TRP A 265 17.47 18.49 9.26
CA TRP A 265 18.78 17.88 9.02
C TRP A 265 19.27 16.97 10.15
N MET A 266 18.74 17.10 11.35
CA MET A 266 19.26 16.39 12.52
C MET A 266 18.97 14.89 12.49
N GLY A 267 17.84 14.43 11.94
CA GLY A 267 17.61 13.00 11.69
C GLY A 267 18.56 12.42 10.64
N ALA A 268 18.75 13.15 9.55
CA ALA A 268 19.74 12.80 8.53
C ALA A 268 21.20 12.84 9.07
N THR A 269 21.52 13.77 9.95
CA THR A 269 22.87 13.90 10.55
C THR A 269 23.13 12.77 11.54
N GLU A 270 22.11 12.40 12.33
CA GLU A 270 22.21 11.27 13.26
C GLU A 270 22.36 9.95 12.50
N SER A 271 21.61 9.71 11.42
CA SER A 271 21.77 8.48 10.63
C SER A 271 23.17 8.33 10.03
N ILE A 272 23.81 9.41 9.59
CA ILE A 272 25.22 9.40 9.16
C ILE A 272 26.15 9.08 10.35
N SER A 273 25.92 9.71 11.50
CA SER A 273 26.72 9.49 12.72
C SER A 273 26.61 8.04 13.21
N ASP A 274 25.41 7.48 13.19
CA ASP A 274 25.08 6.11 13.53
C ASP A 274 25.82 5.10 12.65
N VAL A 275 25.82 5.34 11.34
CA VAL A 275 26.56 4.51 10.39
C VAL A 275 28.07 4.57 10.65
N LEU A 276 28.64 5.75 10.86
CA LEU A 276 30.06 5.93 11.15
C LEU A 276 30.48 5.25 12.48
N LEU A 277 29.57 5.21 13.46
CA LEU A 277 29.78 4.54 14.74
C LEU A 277 29.44 3.04 14.71
N GLY A 278 28.95 2.52 13.58
CA GLY A 278 28.60 1.12 13.41
C GLY A 278 27.37 0.67 14.20
N LYS A 279 26.49 1.61 14.57
CA LYS A 279 25.24 1.35 15.31
C LYS A 279 24.12 2.17 14.69
N TYR A 280 23.36 1.56 13.79
CA TYR A 280 22.34 2.22 12.97
C TYR A 280 21.07 1.37 12.90
N ALA A 281 19.96 1.99 12.48
CA ALA A 281 18.67 1.32 12.33
C ALA A 281 18.69 0.25 11.23
N ASP A 282 17.74 -0.70 11.27
CA ASP A 282 17.71 -1.86 10.38
C ASP A 282 17.28 -1.51 8.95
N ALA A 283 16.41 -0.51 8.80
CA ALA A 283 15.92 -0.06 7.51
C ALA A 283 15.77 1.48 7.44
N PHE A 284 15.56 1.96 6.22
CA PHE A 284 15.37 3.36 5.91
C PHE A 284 14.17 3.54 4.98
N ASP A 285 13.20 4.34 5.37
CA ASP A 285 12.05 4.68 4.54
C ASP A 285 12.46 5.64 3.41
N ILE A 286 12.17 5.23 2.17
CA ILE A 286 12.32 6.11 1.02
C ILE A 286 10.95 6.64 0.64
N SER A 287 10.79 7.94 0.86
CA SER A 287 9.58 8.66 0.56
C SER A 287 9.82 9.65 -0.59
N ASN A 288 11.01 10.24 -0.69
CA ASN A 288 11.33 11.17 -1.76
C ASN A 288 12.78 10.99 -2.27
N GLU A 289 13.11 11.69 -3.35
CA GLU A 289 14.42 11.60 -4.02
C GLU A 289 15.59 11.98 -3.09
N ALA A 290 15.39 12.91 -2.14
CA ALA A 290 16.43 13.29 -1.19
C ALA A 290 16.73 12.19 -0.17
N GLU A 291 15.69 11.48 0.28
CA GLU A 291 15.82 10.31 1.15
C GLU A 291 16.46 9.13 0.42
N GLU A 292 16.15 8.94 -0.86
CA GLU A 292 16.82 7.95 -1.70
C GLU A 292 18.32 8.24 -1.82
N VAL A 293 18.70 9.49 -2.11
CA VAL A 293 20.11 9.91 -2.17
C VAL A 293 20.81 9.72 -0.82
N LEU A 294 20.15 10.08 0.29
CA LEU A 294 20.69 9.87 1.62
C LEU A 294 20.89 8.38 1.92
N TRP A 295 19.91 7.53 1.61
CA TRP A 295 20.04 6.07 1.77
C TRP A 295 21.23 5.52 0.98
N PHE A 296 21.41 5.93 -0.28
CA PHE A 296 22.59 5.56 -1.07
C PHE A 296 23.90 6.06 -0.45
N ALA A 297 23.91 7.26 0.14
CA ALA A 297 25.07 7.78 0.85
C ALA A 297 25.41 6.91 2.07
N LEU A 298 24.42 6.47 2.85
CA LEU A 298 24.63 5.55 3.98
C LEU A 298 25.20 4.20 3.51
N LEU A 299 24.71 3.65 2.39
CA LEU A 299 25.27 2.44 1.78
C LEU A 299 26.74 2.63 1.36
N ASN A 300 27.07 3.77 0.76
CA ASN A 300 28.45 4.10 0.35
C ASN A 300 29.40 4.27 1.54
N LEU A 301 28.88 4.60 2.73
CA LEU A 301 29.64 4.61 3.98
C LEU A 301 29.82 3.19 4.57
N GLY A 302 29.32 2.15 3.90
CA GLY A 302 29.46 0.76 4.31
C GLY A 302 28.31 0.23 5.16
N ALA A 303 27.22 1.00 5.34
CA ALA A 303 26.04 0.53 6.04
C ALA A 303 25.40 -0.63 5.28
N LYS A 304 24.94 -1.64 6.03
CA LYS A 304 24.05 -2.70 5.54
C LYS A 304 22.64 -2.40 6.01
N ILE A 305 22.06 -1.32 5.50
CA ILE A 305 20.73 -0.85 5.88
C ILE A 305 19.72 -1.22 4.80
N ALA A 306 18.62 -1.87 5.19
CA ALA A 306 17.56 -2.23 4.26
C ALA A 306 16.81 -0.97 3.77
N VAL A 307 16.10 -1.10 2.66
CA VAL A 307 15.18 -0.08 2.17
C VAL A 307 13.75 -0.46 2.53
N SER A 308 12.96 0.53 2.91
CA SER A 308 11.54 0.41 3.22
C SER A 308 10.74 1.45 2.43
N GLY A 309 9.46 1.15 2.19
CA GLY A 309 8.50 2.07 1.60
C GLY A 309 7.50 2.53 2.66
N SER A 310 7.30 3.85 2.74
CA SER A 310 6.39 4.48 3.69
C SER A 310 5.66 5.63 3.01
N THR A 311 4.35 5.69 3.22
CA THR A 311 3.55 6.83 2.76
C THR A 311 3.39 7.93 3.80
N ASP A 312 3.56 7.61 5.09
CA ASP A 312 3.19 8.49 6.23
C ASP A 312 1.78 9.07 6.06
N THR A 313 0.88 8.26 5.50
CA THR A 313 -0.42 8.77 5.10
C THR A 313 -1.42 8.70 6.25
N ALA A 314 -2.02 9.85 6.57
CA ALA A 314 -3.14 9.92 7.50
C ALA A 314 -4.45 9.66 6.75
N LEU A 315 -4.92 8.41 6.80
CA LEU A 315 -6.06 7.89 6.01
C LEU A 315 -7.38 8.61 6.31
N ILE A 316 -7.50 9.26 7.47
CA ILE A 316 -8.64 10.10 7.84
C ILE A 316 -8.79 11.36 6.97
N ARG A 317 -7.69 11.83 6.38
CA ARG A 317 -7.66 13.07 5.57
C ARG A 317 -8.19 12.79 4.18
N ARG A 318 -9.05 13.69 3.68
CA ARG A 318 -9.56 13.61 2.31
C ARG A 318 -8.47 13.68 1.25
N GLY A 319 -7.39 14.40 1.51
CA GLY A 319 -6.22 14.52 0.63
C GLY A 319 -5.15 13.44 0.82
N ALA A 320 -5.41 12.39 1.61
CA ALA A 320 -4.45 11.31 1.78
C ALA A 320 -4.09 10.67 0.44
N ILE A 321 -2.85 10.20 0.30
CA ILE A 321 -2.46 9.34 -0.81
C ILE A 321 -2.86 7.88 -0.49
N PRO A 322 -3.08 7.01 -1.49
CA PRO A 322 -3.36 5.60 -1.22
C PRO A 322 -2.22 4.94 -0.43
N SER A 323 -2.55 4.08 0.53
CA SER A 323 -1.56 3.23 1.20
C SER A 323 -0.77 2.45 0.17
N GLY A 324 0.55 2.39 0.33
CA GLY A 324 1.42 1.69 -0.61
C GLY A 324 1.67 2.43 -1.92
N SER A 325 1.31 3.72 -2.03
CA SER A 325 1.81 4.54 -3.15
C SER A 325 3.34 4.60 -3.18
N ARG A 326 3.96 4.36 -2.02
CA ARG A 326 5.39 4.09 -1.85
C ARG A 326 5.47 2.71 -1.23
N ARG A 327 5.99 1.73 -1.98
CA ARG A 327 6.10 0.35 -1.55
C ARG A 327 7.42 -0.24 -2.03
N ILE A 328 7.94 -1.17 -1.27
CA ILE A 328 9.12 -1.95 -1.61
C ILE A 328 8.73 -3.42 -1.54
N TYR A 329 9.24 -4.21 -2.48
CA TYR A 329 9.10 -5.66 -2.44
C TYR A 329 10.31 -6.26 -1.74
N ALA A 330 10.08 -7.02 -0.69
CA ALA A 330 11.09 -7.79 0.01
C ALA A 330 10.89 -9.28 -0.30
N LYS A 331 12.00 -9.99 -0.54
CA LYS A 331 11.97 -11.44 -0.74
C LYS A 331 12.06 -12.14 0.61
N SER A 332 11.09 -12.98 0.92
CA SER A 332 11.05 -13.80 2.13
C SER A 332 10.53 -15.20 1.81
N GLY A 333 10.86 -16.19 2.64
CA GLY A 333 10.25 -17.52 2.56
C GLY A 333 8.80 -17.55 3.05
N LYS A 334 8.43 -16.62 3.95
CA LYS A 334 7.11 -16.52 4.54
C LYS A 334 6.77 -15.09 4.92
N LEU A 335 5.49 -14.75 4.86
CA LEU A 335 4.94 -13.50 5.37
C LEU A 335 4.64 -13.64 6.86
N ASP A 336 5.62 -13.38 7.71
CA ASP A 336 5.45 -13.31 9.15
C ASP A 336 6.49 -12.39 9.81
N TYR A 337 6.38 -12.27 11.14
CA TYR A 337 7.32 -11.57 12.01
C TYR A 337 8.12 -12.55 12.89
N SER A 338 8.12 -13.84 12.55
CA SER A 338 8.91 -14.80 13.32
C SER A 338 10.38 -14.66 12.97
N ALA A 339 11.22 -14.53 13.99
CA ALA A 339 12.68 -14.46 13.88
C ALA A 339 13.30 -15.82 13.57
#